data_AF-A0A3L7YKE4-F1
#
_entry.id   AF-A0A3L7YKE4-F1
#
_cell.length_a   1.000
_cell.length_b   1.000
_cell.length_c   1.000
_cell.angle_alpha   90.00
_cell.angle_beta   90.00
_cell.angle_gamma   90.00
#
_symmetry.space_group_name_H-M   'P 1'
#
loop_
_entity.id
_entity.type
_entity.pdbx_description
1 polymer ?
#
loop_
_entity_poly.entity_id
_entity_poly.type
_entity_poly.pdbx_seq_one_letter_code
_entity_poly.pdbx_strand_id
1 'polypeptide(L)' 'AISPEVLDQELDTRASTGVIYWEGANRVSGTLNGRPVSGAAYVELTGYASLR' A
#
# COMPACT_ATOMS: atom_id res chain seq x y z
N ALA A 1 2.46 -11.96 -5.60
CA ALA A 1 1.22 -11.23 -5.25
C ALA A 1 1.52 -10.28 -4.09
N ILE A 2 0.73 -9.21 -3.98
CA ILE A 2 0.75 -8.29 -2.84
C ILE A 2 -0.67 -8.28 -2.29
N SER A 3 -0.81 -8.42 -0.97
CA SER A 3 -2.11 -8.44 -0.30
C SER A 3 -2.06 -7.62 1.00
N PRO A 4 -3.05 -6.75 1.26
CA PRO A 4 -3.09 -5.95 2.47
C PRO A 4 -3.31 -6.81 3.71
N GLU A 5 -2.65 -6.47 4.82
CA GLU A 5 -2.90 -7.11 6.13
C GLU A 5 -4.24 -6.60 6.72
N VAL A 6 -4.61 -5.35 6.44
CA VAL A 6 -5.91 -4.72 6.74
C VAL A 6 -6.33 -3.84 5.55
N LEU A 7 -7.63 -3.82 5.23
CA LEU A 7 -8.14 -3.12 4.04
C LEU A 7 -8.08 -1.59 4.16
N ASP A 8 -8.56 -1.03 5.27
CA ASP A 8 -8.72 0.42 5.45
C ASP A 8 -7.49 1.04 6.12
N GLN A 9 -6.45 1.29 5.33
CA GLN A 9 -5.23 1.97 5.75
C GLN A 9 -5.07 3.33 5.03
N GLU A 10 -6.18 4.05 4.87
CA GLU A 10 -6.21 5.42 4.30
C GLU A 10 -5.63 6.43 5.30
N LEU A 11 -4.78 7.31 4.79
CA LEU A 11 -4.25 8.47 5.50
C LEU A 11 -4.72 9.74 4.79
N ASP A 12 -5.65 10.46 5.43
CA ASP A 12 -6.17 11.74 4.96
C ASP A 12 -5.33 12.90 5.50
N THR A 13 -4.52 13.50 4.61
CA THR A 13 -3.71 14.68 4.92
C THR A 13 -4.17 15.91 4.16
N ARG A 14 -5.45 15.97 3.75
CA ARG A 14 -6.02 17.13 3.05
C ARG A 14 -5.86 18.45 3.80
N ALA A 15 -5.92 18.41 5.13
CA ALA A 15 -5.78 19.58 5.98
C ALA A 15 -4.33 20.12 6.09
N SER A 16 -3.33 19.38 5.59
CA SER A 16 -1.91 19.77 5.69
C SER A 16 -1.20 19.76 4.34
N THR A 17 -0.99 18.58 3.74
CA THR A 17 -0.26 18.42 2.47
C THR A 17 -1.18 18.33 1.26
N GLY A 18 -2.50 18.25 1.47
CA GLY A 18 -3.49 18.30 0.40
C GLY A 18 -3.65 16.98 -0.38
N VAL A 19 -3.06 15.88 0.09
CA VAL A 19 -3.09 14.58 -0.59
C VAL A 19 -3.86 13.58 0.27
N ILE A 20 -4.51 12.60 -0.35
CA ILE A 20 -4.98 11.40 0.33
C ILE A 20 -4.05 10.26 -0.08
N TYR A 21 -3.51 9.57 0.91
CA TYR A 21 -2.67 8.41 0.73
C TYR A 21 -3.43 7.16 1.17
N TRP A 22 -3.05 6.02 0.63
CA TRP A 22 -3.26 4.73 1.28
C TRP A 22 -1.87 4.24 1.66
N GLU A 23 -1.63 4.04 2.95
CA GLU A 23 -0.30 3.75 3.53
C GLU A 23 -0.41 2.49 4.35
N GLY A 24 -0.15 1.33 3.76
CA GLY A 24 -0.53 0.08 4.40
C GLY A 24 0.52 -1.01 4.47
N ALA A 25 0.51 -1.70 5.60
CA ALA A 25 1.20 -2.96 5.78
C ALA A 25 0.57 -4.05 4.90
N ASN A 26 1.43 -4.79 4.20
CA ASN A 26 1.06 -5.81 3.23
C ASN A 26 1.92 -7.06 3.42
N ARG A 27 1.42 -8.18 2.91
CA ARG A 27 2.20 -9.39 2.64
C ARG A 27 2.59 -9.44 1.18
N VAL A 28 3.81 -9.87 0.91
CA VAL A 28 4.31 -10.10 -0.45
C VAL A 28 4.68 -11.56 -0.63
N SER A 29 4.38 -12.09 -1.82
CA SER A 29 4.84 -13.40 -2.29
C SER A 29 5.33 -13.29 -3.73
N GLY A 30 6.33 -14.08 -4.10
CA GLY A 30 6.89 -14.05 -5.44
C GLY A 30 7.96 -15.11 -5.66
N THR A 31 8.77 -14.91 -6.69
CA THR A 31 9.87 -15.80 -7.06
C THR A 31 11.13 -14.98 -7.25
N LEU A 32 12.23 -15.39 -6.62
CA LEU A 32 13.57 -14.82 -6.79
C LEU A 32 14.55 -15.93 -7.17
N ASN A 33 15.25 -15.79 -8.30
CA ASN A 33 16.17 -16.81 -8.82
C ASN A 33 15.55 -18.22 -8.91
N GLY A 34 14.31 -18.30 -9.38
CA GLY A 34 13.56 -19.56 -9.50
C GLY A 34 13.08 -20.15 -8.17
N ARG A 35 13.32 -19.50 -7.03
CA ARG A 35 12.89 -19.96 -5.71
C ARG A 35 11.74 -19.10 -5.18
N PRO A 36 10.70 -19.70 -4.58
CA PRO A 36 9.61 -18.95 -3.98
C PRO A 36 10.11 -18.13 -2.79
N VAL A 37 9.61 -16.90 -2.66
CA VAL A 37 9.89 -15.99 -1.56
C VAL A 37 8.60 -15.38 -1.03
N SER A 38 8.58 -15.05 0.26
CA SER A 38 7.49 -14.33 0.91
C SER A 38 8.03 -13.42 1.99
N GLY A 39 7.32 -12.33 2.29
CA GLY A 39 7.74 -11.40 3.34
C GLY A 39 6.68 -10.37 3.69
N ALA A 40 7.06 -9.46 4.57
CA ALA A 40 6.33 -8.23 4.82
C ALA A 40 6.67 -7.19 3.75
N ALA A 41 5.70 -6.33 3.45
CA ALA A 41 5.82 -5.22 2.51
C ALA A 41 5.04 -4.02 3.04
N TYR A 42 5.33 -2.85 2.49
CA TYR A 42 4.55 -1.64 2.68
C TYR A 42 4.20 -1.09 1.31
N VAL A 43 2.96 -0.64 1.13
CA VAL A 43 2.48 -0.07 -0.14
C VAL A 43 1.93 1.31 0.14
N GLU A 44 2.42 2.27 -0.65
CA GLU A 44 1.88 3.62 -0.75
C GLU A 44 1.07 3.72 -2.05
N LEU A 45 -0.17 4.20 -1.96
CA LEU A 45 -0.97 4.59 -3.12
C LEU A 45 -1.36 6.06 -2.99
N THR A 46 -1.21 6.81 -4.07
CA THR A 46 -1.67 8.21 -4.19
C THR A 46 -2.48 8.38 -5.49
N GLY A 47 -3.29 9.45 -5.56
CA GLY A 47 -4.05 9.79 -6.76
C GLY A 47 -5.25 8.88 -7.09
N TYR A 48 -5.56 7.90 -6.23
CA TYR A 48 -6.75 7.06 -6.38
C TYR A 48 -8.03 7.78 -5.97
N ALA A 49 -7.94 8.70 -5.01
CA ALA A 49 -9.04 9.55 -4.60
C ALA A 49 -9.08 10.81 -5.48
N SER A 50 -10.23 11.08 -6.10
CA SER A 50 -10.45 12.37 -6.77
C SER A 50 -10.64 13.46 -5.72
N LEU A 51 -9.70 14.39 -5.66
CA LEU A 51 -9.82 15.61 -4.87
C LEU A 51 -10.67 16.60 -5.70
N ARG A 52 -11.97 16.65 -5.41
CA ARG A 52 -12.85 17.71 -5.92
C ARG A 52 -12.80 18.92 -5.02
#